data_AF-W8F146-F1
#
_entry.id   AF-W8F146-F1
#
_cell.length_a   1.000
_cell.length_b   1.000
_cell.length_c   1.000
_cell.angle_alpha   90.00
_cell.angle_beta   90.00
_cell.angle_gamma   90.00
#
_symmetry.space_group_name_H-M   'P 1'
#
loop_
_entity.id
_entity.type
_entity.pdbx_description
1 polymer ?
#
loop_
_entity_poly.entity_id
_entity_poly.type
_entity_poly.pdbx_seq_one_letter_code
_entity_poly.pdbx_strand_id
1 'polypeptide(L)' 'MWEDNNAETFSLALNGQTVQTNYNSGPAGTWQKLGPFDVTVSTGSLQLTTFDGICNLSGLEVW' A
#
# COMPACT_ATOMS: atom_id res chain seq x y z
N MET A 1 -20.43 -8.22 -13.19
CA MET A 1 -19.11 -8.81 -13.53
C MET A 1 -18.61 -9.49 -12.27
N TRP A 2 -18.26 -10.77 -12.36
CA TRP A 2 -17.64 -11.56 -11.31
C TRP A 2 -16.13 -11.35 -11.47
N GLU A 3 -15.50 -10.86 -10.39
CA GLU A 3 -14.13 -10.33 -10.23
C GLU A 3 -13.67 -9.29 -11.28
N ASP A 4 -13.31 -8.09 -10.80
CA ASP A 4 -12.61 -7.09 -11.62
C ASP A 4 -11.13 -7.49 -11.68
N ASN A 5 -10.65 -7.91 -12.85
CA ASN A 5 -9.26 -8.32 -13.07
C ASN A 5 -8.39 -7.19 -13.65
N ASN A 6 -8.84 -5.94 -13.61
CA ASN A 6 -8.03 -4.82 -14.06
C ASN A 6 -6.87 -4.56 -13.09
N ALA A 7 -5.75 -4.07 -13.64
CA ALA A 7 -4.65 -3.61 -12.81
C ALA A 7 -5.02 -2.28 -12.12
N GLU A 8 -4.77 -2.19 -10.83
CA GLU A 8 -4.89 -0.96 -10.06
C GLU A 8 -3.52 -0.30 -9.91
N THR A 9 -3.49 1.02 -9.90
CA THR A 9 -2.27 1.79 -9.61
C THR A 9 -2.51 2.62 -8.37
N PHE A 10 -1.72 2.38 -7.32
CA PHE A 10 -1.87 3.06 -6.04
C PHE A 10 -0.52 3.45 -5.44
N SER A 11 -0.57 4.40 -4.52
CA SER A 11 0.58 4.87 -3.76
C SER A 11 0.36 4.62 -2.26
N LEU A 12 1.44 4.52 -1.49
CA LEU A 12 1.42 4.32 -0.04
C LEU A 12 2.17 5.45 0.66
N ALA A 13 1.61 5.91 1.78
CA ALA A 13 2.28 6.82 2.69
C ALA A 13 2.24 6.30 4.14
N LEU A 14 3.35 6.48 4.87
CA LEU A 14 3.45 6.25 6.30
C LEU A 14 3.62 7.61 7.00
N ASN A 15 2.75 7.92 7.96
CA ASN A 15 2.76 9.19 8.70
C ASN A 15 2.83 10.43 7.78
N GLY A 16 2.12 10.39 6.64
CA GLY A 16 2.11 11.47 5.64
C GLY A 16 3.32 11.49 4.70
N GLN A 17 4.34 10.65 4.91
CA GLN A 17 5.47 10.49 3.99
C GLN A 17 5.17 9.38 2.98
N THR A 18 5.16 9.71 1.69
CA THR A 18 5.06 8.70 0.63
C THR A 18 6.25 7.75 0.67
N VAL A 19 5.99 6.45 0.78
CA VAL A 19 7.00 5.38 0.84
C VAL A 19 6.97 4.48 -0.40
N GLN A 20 5.87 4.47 -1.14
CA GLN A 20 5.72 3.80 -2.43
C GLN A 20 4.87 4.67 -3.35
N THR A 21 5.33 4.90 -4.57
CA THR A 21 4.60 5.73 -5.55
C THR A 21 4.19 4.87 -6.74
N ASN A 22 2.95 5.04 -7.21
CA ASN A 22 2.42 4.47 -8.46
C ASN A 22 2.70 2.96 -8.61
N TYR A 23 2.54 2.17 -7.54
CA TYR A 23 2.65 0.72 -7.64
C TYR A 23 1.50 0.19 -8.48
N ASN A 24 1.83 -0.49 -9.57
CA ASN A 24 0.88 -1.17 -10.42
C ASN A 24 0.73 -2.62 -9.94
N SER A 25 -0.49 -3.04 -9.63
CA SER A 25 -0.77 -4.39 -9.11
C SER A 25 -0.60 -5.50 -10.14
N GLY A 26 -0.47 -5.16 -11.42
CA GLY A 26 -0.55 -6.09 -12.54
C GLY A 26 -1.98 -6.58 -12.81
N PRO A 27 -2.20 -7.26 -13.95
CA PRO A 27 -3.49 -7.85 -14.29
C PRO A 27 -3.95 -8.85 -13.22
N ALA A 28 -5.22 -8.80 -12.84
CA ALA A 28 -5.84 -9.55 -11.73
C ALA A 28 -5.25 -9.28 -10.33
N GLY A 29 -4.33 -8.34 -10.20
CA GLY A 29 -3.62 -8.08 -8.95
C GLY A 29 -2.53 -9.13 -8.64
N THR A 30 -1.59 -8.73 -7.78
CA THR A 30 -0.51 -9.60 -7.31
C THR A 30 -0.39 -9.48 -5.79
N TRP A 31 -0.29 -10.61 -5.10
CA TRP A 31 0.06 -10.63 -3.69
C TRP A 31 1.58 -10.54 -3.53
N GLN A 32 2.06 -9.37 -3.09
CA GLN A 32 3.48 -9.11 -2.91
C GLN A 32 3.72 -8.26 -1.66
N LYS A 33 4.81 -8.55 -0.95
CA LYS A 33 5.32 -7.69 0.14
C LYS A 33 6.02 -6.48 -0.47
N LEU A 34 5.56 -5.27 -0.14
CA LEU A 34 6.09 -4.01 -0.70
C LEU A 34 7.17 -3.35 0.18
N GLY A 35 7.17 -3.63 1.49
CA GLY A 35 8.21 -3.17 2.41
C GLY A 35 9.46 -4.08 2.42
N PRO A 36 10.43 -3.80 3.31
CA PRO A 36 10.33 -2.93 4.48
C PRO A 36 10.35 -1.43 4.12
N PHE A 37 9.72 -0.62 4.98
CA PHE A 37 9.76 0.84 4.91
C PHE A 37 10.14 1.40 6.27
N ASP A 38 11.15 2.27 6.32
CA ASP A 38 11.54 2.93 7.56
C ASP A 38 10.67 4.17 7.80
N VAL A 39 10.14 4.30 9.02
CA VAL A 39 9.38 5.48 9.45
C VAL A 39 9.60 5.76 10.93
N THR A 40 9.76 7.03 11.27
CA THR A 40 9.79 7.48 12.67
C THR A 40 8.36 7.73 13.16
N VAL A 41 7.97 7.10 14.27
CA VAL A 41 6.67 7.31 14.92
C VAL A 41 6.85 8.25 16.12
N SER A 42 6.50 9.53 15.94
CA SER A 42 6.61 10.55 16.99
C SER A 42 5.29 10.85 17.71
N THR A 43 4.16 10.52 17.09
CA THR A 43 2.80 10.85 17.57
C THR A 43 2.15 9.73 18.38
N GLY A 44 2.87 8.62 18.61
CA GLY A 44 2.33 7.42 19.29
C GLY A 44 1.40 6.58 18.42
N SER A 45 1.22 6.93 17.15
CA SER A 45 0.41 6.19 16.18
C SER A 45 1.16 6.04 14.85
N LEU A 46 1.06 4.86 14.24
CA LEU A 46 1.49 4.62 12.86
C LEU A 46 0.26 4.74 11.96
N GLN A 47 0.29 5.67 11.01
CA GLN A 47 -0.75 5.84 10.01
C GLN A 47 -0.25 5.32 8.66
N LEU A 48 -0.93 4.31 8.11
CA LEU A 48 -0.80 3.89 6.71
C LEU A 48 -1.94 4.52 5.89
N THR A 49 -1.58 5.22 4.82
CA THR A 49 -2.51 5.79 3.85
C THR A 49 -2.26 5.18 2.48
N THR A 50 -3.30 4.65 1.84
CA THR A 50 -3.31 4.24 0.43
C THR A 50 -4.04 5.29 -0.39
N PHE A 51 -3.51 5.70 -1.54
CA PHE A 51 -4.11 6.74 -2.37
C PHE A 51 -3.88 6.52 -3.88
N ASP A 52 -4.51 7.35 -4.71
CA ASP A 52 -4.53 7.31 -6.18
C ASP A 52 -5.20 6.08 -6.85
N GLY A 53 -5.54 5.03 -6.10
CA GLY A 53 -6.25 3.85 -6.60
C GLY A 53 -6.72 2.92 -5.48
N ILE A 54 -7.15 1.71 -5.83
CA ILE A 54 -7.62 0.71 -4.85
C ILE A 54 -6.48 -0.23 -4.44
N CYS A 55 -6.27 -0.35 -3.13
CA CYS A 55 -5.26 -1.24 -2.55
C CYS A 55 -5.93 -2.28 -1.63
N ASN A 56 -5.74 -3.56 -1.96
CA ASN A 56 -6.14 -4.66 -1.07
C ASN A 56 -4.95 -5.06 -0.18
N LEU A 57 -5.16 -5.07 1.13
CA LEU A 57 -4.15 -5.44 2.12
C LEU A 57 -4.53 -6.76 2.78
N SER A 58 -3.61 -7.73 2.73
CA SER A 58 -3.77 -9.02 3.41
C SER A 58 -3.03 -9.11 4.75
N GLY A 59 -2.12 -8.17 5.03
CA GLY A 59 -1.38 -8.11 6.29
C GLY A 59 -0.50 -6.87 6.40
N LEU A 60 -0.15 -6.53 7.64
CA LEU A 60 0.82 -5.50 7.98
C LEU A 60 1.77 -6.09 9.02
N GLU A 61 3.07 -6.00 8.77
CA GLU A 61 4.11 -6.40 9.72
C GLU A 61 4.77 -5.16 10.29
N VAL A 62 4.83 -5.08 11.63
CA VAL A 62 5.50 -4.02 12.39
C VAL A 62 6.40 -4.71 13.41
N TRP A 63 7.67 -4.32 13.49
CA TRP A 63 8.69 -4.94 14.35
C TRP A 63 9.57 -3.90 15.02
#